data_AF-A0A3Q7Y2D5-F1
#
_entry.id   AF-A0A3Q7Y2D5-F1
#
_cell.length_a   1.000
_cell.length_b   1.000
_cell.length_c   1.000
_cell.angle_alpha   90.00
_cell.angle_beta   90.00
_cell.angle_gamma   90.00
#
_symmetry.space_group_name_H-M   'P 1'
#
loop_
_entity.id
_entity.type
_entity.pdbx_description
1 polymer ?
#
loop_
_entity_poly.entity_id
_entity_poly.type
_entity_poly.pdbx_seq_one_letter_code
_entity_poly.pdbx_strand_id
1 'polypeptide(L)'
;MSAFGSTLGKIAALFPVMYLSGGSCVTFIITGGGTMKMLFKILCENDNGEMCGAHAPSGVVRFLVFTCLAILIAQLPNLNSMAAVSLVGAGTAISYCTLFWSLSLKGRPIGVSYTTLVSQQESTVVKISDVINAIGIIVLSFRGHNVVLEIQARYTTFQFKGNIKRIDA
;
A
#
# COMPACT_ATOMS: atom_id res chain seq x y z
N MET A 1 -25.94 -6.49 -8.55
CA MET A 1 -26.20 -7.78 -9.24
C MET A 1 -27.31 -7.70 -10.29
N SER A 2 -28.09 -6.62 -10.37
CA SER A 2 -29.23 -6.52 -11.31
C SER A 2 -28.90 -6.10 -12.75
N ALA A 3 -27.70 -5.58 -13.04
CA ALA A 3 -27.38 -5.04 -14.36
C ALA A 3 -26.80 -6.05 -15.37
N PHE A 4 -26.21 -7.16 -14.91
CA PHE A 4 -25.43 -8.07 -15.77
C PHE A 4 -25.75 -9.57 -15.58
N GLY A 5 -26.84 -9.93 -14.90
CA GLY A 5 -27.18 -11.35 -14.65
C GLY A 5 -26.27 -12.04 -13.62
N SER A 6 -26.76 -13.15 -13.04
CA SER A 6 -26.12 -13.82 -11.90
C SER A 6 -24.75 -14.45 -12.22
N THR A 7 -24.55 -14.90 -13.45
CA THR A 7 -23.31 -15.55 -13.91
C THR A 7 -22.27 -14.55 -14.44
N LEU A 8 -22.69 -13.64 -15.33
CA LEU A 8 -21.82 -12.61 -15.93
C LEU A 8 -21.41 -11.56 -14.89
N GLY A 9 -22.32 -11.13 -14.02
CA GLY A 9 -21.99 -10.21 -12.92
C GLY A 9 -21.00 -10.80 -11.91
N LYS A 10 -21.06 -12.13 -11.66
CA LYS A 10 -20.07 -12.82 -10.81
C LYS A 10 -18.68 -12.81 -11.45
N ILE A 11 -18.56 -13.21 -12.72
CA ILE A 11 -17.27 -13.27 -13.42
C ILE A 11 -16.68 -11.87 -13.60
N ALA A 12 -17.50 -10.89 -13.99
CA ALA A 12 -17.09 -9.50 -14.16
C ALA A 12 -16.60 -8.84 -12.86
N ALA A 13 -17.10 -9.27 -11.70
CA ALA A 13 -16.60 -8.81 -10.39
C ALA A 13 -15.39 -9.61 -9.91
N LEU A 14 -15.33 -10.91 -10.20
CA LEU A 14 -14.25 -11.79 -9.72
C LEU A 14 -12.93 -11.54 -10.44
N PHE A 15 -12.99 -11.33 -11.76
CA PHE A 15 -11.80 -11.17 -12.60
C PHE A 15 -10.94 -9.96 -12.21
N PRO A 16 -11.49 -8.74 -12.01
CA PRO A 16 -10.72 -7.60 -11.57
C PRO A 16 -10.19 -7.77 -10.15
N VAL A 17 -10.97 -8.37 -9.24
CA VAL A 17 -10.56 -8.51 -7.83
C VAL A 17 -9.36 -9.45 -7.70
N MET A 18 -9.34 -10.57 -8.42
CA MET A 18 -8.20 -11.50 -8.40
C MET A 18 -6.95 -10.88 -9.00
N TYR A 19 -7.05 -10.26 -10.18
CA TYR A 19 -5.89 -9.63 -10.84
C TYR A 19 -5.33 -8.49 -9.99
N LEU A 20 -6.23 -7.66 -9.45
CA LEU A 20 -5.84 -6.56 -8.57
C LEU A 20 -5.16 -7.13 -7.32
N SER A 21 -5.70 -8.19 -6.69
CA SER A 21 -5.09 -8.82 -5.50
C SER A 21 -3.66 -9.30 -5.77
N GLY A 22 -3.46 -10.04 -6.86
CA GLY A 22 -2.13 -10.47 -7.28
C GLY A 22 -1.20 -9.29 -7.53
N GLY A 23 -1.66 -8.27 -8.24
CA GLY A 23 -0.89 -7.05 -8.51
C GLY A 23 -0.44 -6.34 -7.24
N SER A 24 -1.33 -6.13 -6.27
CA SER A 24 -0.98 -5.48 -4.99
C SER A 24 0.03 -6.29 -4.17
N CYS A 25 -0.09 -7.62 -4.14
CA CYS A 25 0.90 -8.46 -3.47
C CYS A 25 2.30 -8.28 -4.08
N VAL A 26 2.40 -8.28 -5.41
CA VAL A 26 3.67 -8.07 -6.12
C VAL A 26 4.23 -6.68 -5.84
N THR A 27 3.41 -5.63 -5.91
CA THR A 27 3.84 -4.26 -5.60
C THR A 27 4.35 -4.13 -4.17
N PHE A 28 3.69 -4.78 -3.19
CA PHE A 28 4.18 -4.79 -1.80
C PHE A 28 5.52 -5.50 -1.64
N ILE A 29 5.73 -6.62 -2.33
CA ILE A 29 7.03 -7.34 -2.28
C ILE A 29 8.15 -6.48 -2.88
N ILE A 30 7.91 -5.86 -4.05
CA ILE A 30 8.91 -5.01 -4.72
C ILE A 30 9.25 -3.79 -3.85
N THR A 31 8.22 -3.10 -3.36
CA THR A 31 8.39 -1.90 -2.53
C THR A 31 9.05 -2.25 -1.19
N GLY A 32 8.59 -3.33 -0.55
CA GLY A 32 9.12 -3.82 0.72
C GLY A 32 10.60 -4.19 0.63
N GLY A 33 11.01 -4.97 -0.37
CA GLY A 33 12.42 -5.29 -0.55
C GLY A 33 13.29 -4.08 -0.93
N GLY A 34 12.73 -3.10 -1.64
CA GLY A 34 13.36 -1.80 -1.87
C GLY A 34 13.62 -1.04 -0.56
N THR A 35 12.63 -0.97 0.32
CA THR A 35 12.80 -0.35 1.66
C THR A 35 13.82 -1.09 2.52
N MET A 36 13.82 -2.43 2.50
CA MET A 36 14.83 -3.22 3.21
C MET A 36 16.25 -2.93 2.73
N LYS A 37 16.46 -2.81 1.41
CA LYS A 37 17.77 -2.41 0.85
C LYS A 37 18.21 -1.03 1.38
N MET A 38 17.28 -0.08 1.50
CA MET A 38 17.57 1.25 2.02
C MET A 38 17.89 1.23 3.52
N LEU A 39 17.14 0.45 4.32
CA LEU A 39 17.42 0.24 5.74
C LEU A 39 18.80 -0.38 5.96
N PHE A 40 19.16 -1.41 5.18
CA PHE A 40 20.50 -2.01 5.24
C PHE A 40 21.60 -1.00 4.93
N LYS A 41 21.37 -0.10 3.96
CA LYS A 41 22.34 0.95 3.63
C LYS A 41 22.53 1.93 4.80
N ILE A 42 21.45 2.35 5.44
CA ILE A 42 21.48 3.27 6.59
C ILE A 42 22.19 2.59 7.79
N LEU A 43 21.85 1.34 8.08
CA LEU A 43 22.47 0.60 9.19
C LEU A 43 23.97 0.36 8.97
N CYS A 44 24.40 0.00 7.75
CA CYS A 44 25.81 -0.20 7.47
C CYS A 44 26.64 1.09 7.45
N GLU A 45 26.03 2.23 7.12
CA GLU A 45 26.70 3.54 7.18
C GLU A 45 26.90 4.03 8.63
N ASN A 46 26.08 3.56 9.57
CA ASN A 46 26.17 3.94 10.98
C ASN A 46 27.16 3.07 11.80
N ASP A 47 27.55 1.90 11.30
CA ASP A 47 28.30 0.88 12.06
C ASP A 47 29.76 0.68 11.57
N ASN A 48 30.36 1.70 10.94
CA ASN A 48 31.76 1.67 10.45
C ASN A 48 32.14 0.46 9.57
N GLY A 49 31.17 -0.16 8.90
CA GLY A 49 31.42 -1.22 7.91
C GLY A 49 31.68 -2.63 8.47
N GLU A 50 31.65 -2.85 9.79
CA GLU A 50 32.01 -4.16 10.38
C GLU A 50 30.96 -5.26 10.09
N MET A 51 29.66 -4.92 10.03
CA MET A 51 28.60 -5.86 9.63
C MET A 51 28.47 -6.09 8.11
N CYS A 52 28.98 -5.17 7.28
CA CYS A 52 28.74 -5.18 5.83
C CYS A 52 29.88 -5.82 5.00
N GLY A 53 31.03 -6.12 5.62
CA GLY A 53 32.23 -6.58 4.94
C GLY A 53 32.30 -8.09 4.60
N ALA A 54 31.60 -8.96 5.32
CA ALA A 54 31.84 -10.41 5.20
C ALA A 54 30.86 -11.16 4.29
N HIS A 55 29.60 -10.72 4.17
CA HIS A 55 28.62 -11.40 3.31
C HIS A 55 27.42 -10.49 3.08
N ALA A 56 27.52 -9.54 2.14
CA ALA A 56 26.36 -8.75 1.74
C ALA A 56 25.26 -9.72 1.27
N PRO A 57 24.14 -9.88 1.99
CA PRO A 57 23.12 -10.84 1.58
C PRO A 57 22.61 -10.42 0.21
N SER A 58 22.69 -11.36 -0.75
CA SER A 58 22.23 -11.18 -2.13
C SER A 58 20.85 -10.53 -2.13
N GLY A 59 20.58 -9.63 -3.09
CA GLY A 59 19.32 -8.88 -3.14
C GLY A 59 18.09 -9.78 -2.98
N VAL A 60 18.17 -11.01 -3.52
CA VAL A 60 17.17 -12.07 -3.41
C VAL A 60 16.85 -12.44 -1.96
N VAL A 61 17.86 -12.58 -1.09
CA VAL A 61 17.67 -12.93 0.33
C VAL A 61 16.88 -11.85 1.06
N ARG A 62 17.08 -10.57 0.73
CA ARG A 62 16.34 -9.45 1.34
C ARG A 62 14.87 -9.46 0.95
N PHE A 63 14.55 -9.76 -0.31
CA PHE A 63 13.17 -9.97 -0.75
C PHE A 63 12.55 -11.20 -0.10
N LEU A 64 13.30 -12.30 -0.02
CA LEU A 64 12.82 -13.56 0.54
C LEU A 64 12.52 -13.44 2.04
N VAL A 65 13.38 -12.77 2.82
CA VAL A 65 13.15 -12.47 4.24
C VAL A 65 11.91 -11.59 4.42
N PHE A 66 11.73 -10.55 3.60
CA PHE A 66 10.53 -9.72 3.64
C PHE A 66 9.27 -10.52 3.31
N THR A 67 9.32 -11.36 2.27
CA THR A 67 8.21 -12.23 1.89
C THR A 67 7.87 -13.25 2.98
N CYS A 68 8.87 -13.89 3.60
CA CYS A 68 8.65 -14.78 4.74
C CYS A 68 8.02 -14.06 5.92
N LEU A 69 8.50 -12.87 6.29
CA LEU A 69 7.90 -12.06 7.35
C LEU A 69 6.45 -11.69 7.02
N ALA A 70 6.18 -11.27 5.78
CA ALA A 70 4.83 -10.94 5.33
C ALA A 70 3.89 -12.16 5.38
N ILE A 71 4.38 -13.35 5.02
CA ILE A 71 3.61 -14.60 5.12
C ILE A 71 3.34 -14.95 6.59
N LEU A 72 4.33 -14.84 7.48
CA LEU A 72 4.17 -15.09 8.91
C LEU A 72 3.14 -14.13 9.53
N ILE A 73 3.19 -12.85 9.16
CA ILE A 73 2.22 -11.87 9.59
C ILE A 73 0.83 -12.19 9.03
N ALA A 74 0.73 -12.58 7.76
CA ALA A 74 -0.52 -12.98 7.12
C ALA A 74 -1.12 -14.27 7.72
N GLN A 75 -0.28 -15.15 8.24
CA GLN A 75 -0.68 -16.43 8.85
C GLN A 75 -1.03 -16.30 10.33
N LEU A 76 -0.79 -15.16 11.00
CA LEU A 76 -1.16 -14.95 12.40
C LEU A 76 -2.69 -15.17 12.56
N PRO A 77 -3.12 -16.26 13.20
CA PRO A 77 -4.52 -16.70 13.20
C PRO A 77 -5.40 -15.93 14.21
N ASN A 78 -4.87 -14.83 14.76
CA ASN A 78 -5.50 -14.11 15.85
C ASN A 78 -5.94 -12.72 15.39
N LEU A 79 -7.25 -12.45 15.48
CA LEU A 79 -7.84 -11.15 15.14
C LEU A 79 -7.20 -9.98 15.89
N ASN A 80 -6.68 -10.22 17.10
CA ASN A 80 -5.98 -9.21 17.89
C ASN A 80 -4.64 -8.80 17.24
N SER A 81 -3.94 -9.75 16.60
CA SER A 81 -2.67 -9.49 15.93
C SER A 81 -2.85 -8.69 14.63
N MET A 82 -3.94 -8.95 13.90
CA MET A 82 -4.30 -8.18 12.71
C MET A 82 -4.68 -6.74 13.07
N ALA A 83 -5.40 -6.54 14.18
CA ALA A 83 -5.71 -5.22 14.71
C ALA A 83 -4.44 -4.46 15.13
N ALA A 84 -3.48 -5.13 15.77
CA ALA A 84 -2.20 -4.54 16.16
C ALA A 84 -1.38 -4.08 14.93
N VAL A 85 -1.31 -4.90 13.88
CA VAL A 85 -0.64 -4.54 12.62
C VAL A 85 -1.34 -3.35 11.95
N SER A 86 -2.67 -3.31 11.97
CA SER A 86 -3.44 -2.16 11.47
C SER A 86 -3.14 -0.88 12.25
N LEU A 87 -3.01 -0.96 13.58
CA LEU A 87 -2.68 0.18 14.44
C LEU A 87 -1.28 0.73 14.13
N VAL A 88 -0.29 -0.14 13.96
CA VAL A 88 1.08 0.27 13.57
C VAL A 88 1.07 0.94 12.18
N GLY A 89 0.31 0.39 11.23
CA GLY A 89 0.11 0.99 9.91
C GLY A 89 -0.50 2.40 10.01
N ALA A 90 -1.54 2.58 10.83
CA ALA A 90 -2.18 3.87 11.05
C ALA A 90 -1.22 4.89 11.69
N GLY A 91 -0.47 4.50 12.72
CA GLY A 91 0.53 5.36 13.35
C GLY A 91 1.63 5.79 12.38
N THR A 92 2.08 4.87 11.53
CA THR A 92 3.06 5.14 10.47
C THR A 92 2.50 6.13 9.44
N ALA A 93 1.25 5.95 9.01
CA ALA A 93 0.59 6.87 8.07
C ALA A 93 0.46 8.29 8.62
N ILE A 94 0.01 8.43 9.89
CA ILE A 94 -0.07 9.74 10.57
C ILE A 94 1.32 10.38 10.62
N SER A 95 2.34 9.62 11.01
CA SER A 95 3.73 10.10 11.10
C SER A 95 4.23 10.65 9.75
N TYR A 96 4.02 9.91 8.65
CA TYR A 96 4.38 10.38 7.31
C TYR A 96 3.59 11.62 6.89
N CYS A 97 2.28 11.68 7.18
CA CYS A 97 1.47 12.87 6.90
C CYS A 97 1.98 14.10 7.67
N THR A 98 2.32 13.95 8.95
CA THR A 98 2.88 15.02 9.77
C THR A 98 4.23 15.47 9.24
N LEU A 99 5.10 14.55 8.82
CA LEU A 99 6.39 14.87 8.21
C LEU A 99 6.21 15.64 6.90
N PHE A 100 5.33 15.17 6.01
CA PHE A 100 5.06 15.84 4.75
C PHE A 100 4.56 17.28 4.95
N TRP A 101 3.59 17.46 5.87
CA TRP A 101 3.09 18.77 6.23
C TRP A 101 4.18 19.66 6.84
N SER A 102 4.97 19.12 7.77
CA SER A 102 6.06 19.85 8.43
C SER A 102 7.16 20.28 7.44
N LEU A 103 7.49 19.40 6.48
CA LEU A 103 8.45 19.71 5.41
C LEU A 103 7.89 20.76 4.44
N SER A 104 6.59 20.70 4.15
CA SER A 104 5.92 21.70 3.31
C SER A 104 5.92 23.09 3.96
N LEU A 105 5.86 23.16 5.29
CA LEU A 105 5.93 24.40 6.06
C LEU A 105 7.35 24.96 6.19
N LYS A 106 8.38 24.11 6.19
CA LYS A 106 9.78 24.53 6.33
C LYS A 106 10.36 25.29 5.12
N GLY A 107 9.56 25.50 4.08
CA GLY A 107 9.93 26.32 2.93
C GLY A 107 10.82 25.57 1.93
N ARG A 108 10.71 25.98 0.66
CA ARG A 108 11.36 25.35 -0.50
C ARG A 108 12.89 25.40 -0.37
N PRO A 109 13.63 24.32 -0.66
CA PRO A 109 15.08 24.39 -0.80
C PRO A 109 15.41 25.37 -1.94
N ILE A 110 16.25 26.35 -1.68
CA ILE A 110 16.75 27.28 -2.70
C ILE A 110 17.69 26.48 -3.61
N GLY A 111 17.31 26.26 -4.86
CA GLY A 111 18.15 25.59 -5.88
C GLY A 111 17.62 24.27 -6.46
N VAL A 112 16.46 23.77 -6.05
CA VAL A 112 15.84 22.62 -6.74
C VAL A 112 15.08 23.08 -7.98
N SER A 113 15.66 22.84 -9.16
CA SER A 113 14.94 22.96 -10.42
C SER A 113 13.91 21.84 -10.49
N TYR A 114 12.62 22.17 -10.43
CA TYR A 114 11.52 21.25 -10.75
C TYR A 114 11.36 21.15 -12.26
N THR A 115 12.47 20.99 -12.98
CA THR A 115 12.41 20.52 -14.36
C THR A 115 11.96 19.07 -14.26
N THR A 116 10.66 18.85 -14.44
CA THR A 116 10.08 17.52 -14.53
C THR A 116 10.92 16.71 -15.51
N LEU A 117 11.36 15.51 -15.15
CA LEU A 117 12.14 14.62 -16.04
C LEU A 117 11.40 14.38 -17.38
N VAL A 118 10.08 14.55 -17.38
CA VAL A 118 9.19 14.59 -18.56
C VAL A 118 9.61 15.64 -19.59
N SER A 119 10.22 16.76 -19.18
CA SER A 119 10.67 17.82 -20.08
C SER A 119 12.01 17.52 -20.74
N GLN A 120 12.80 16.56 -20.23
CA GLN A 120 14.12 16.22 -20.77
C GLN A 120 14.14 14.95 -21.62
N GLN A 121 13.01 14.24 -21.73
CA GLN A 121 12.92 13.00 -22.50
C GLN A 121 12.32 13.25 -23.89
N GLU A 122 13.11 13.09 -24.96
CA GLU A 122 12.66 13.30 -26.35
C GLU A 122 11.64 12.26 -26.86
N SER A 123 11.59 11.07 -26.25
CA SER A 123 10.74 9.98 -26.74
C SER A 123 9.33 9.98 -26.14
N THR A 124 8.32 10.16 -27.01
CA THR A 124 6.88 10.13 -26.68
C THR A 124 6.46 8.86 -25.93
N VAL A 125 7.07 7.71 -26.23
CA VAL A 125 6.75 6.41 -25.61
C VAL A 125 7.07 6.41 -24.11
N VAL A 126 8.19 7.02 -23.70
CA VAL A 126 8.59 7.08 -22.29
C VAL A 126 7.62 7.96 -21.50
N LYS A 127 7.18 9.09 -22.08
CA LYS A 127 6.20 9.98 -21.45
C LYS A 127 4.87 9.28 -21.20
N ILE A 128 4.37 8.52 -22.18
CA ILE A 128 3.12 7.78 -22.04
C ILE A 128 3.27 6.68 -20.98
N SER A 129 4.39 5.95 -20.97
CA SER A 129 4.65 4.90 -19.98
C SER A 129 4.70 5.45 -18.54
N ASP A 130 5.30 6.62 -18.34
CA ASP A 130 5.41 7.25 -17.02
C ASP A 130 4.05 7.76 -16.53
N VAL A 131 3.23 8.32 -17.42
CA VAL A 131 1.85 8.72 -17.12
C VAL A 131 1.00 7.50 -16.74
N ILE A 132 1.08 6.40 -17.49
CA ILE A 132 0.34 5.17 -17.19
C ILE A 132 0.80 4.58 -15.86
N ASN A 133 2.11 4.59 -15.58
CA ASN A 133 2.66 4.16 -14.29
C ASN A 133 2.12 5.01 -13.14
N ALA A 134 2.13 6.34 -13.27
CA ALA A 134 1.58 7.25 -12.28
C ALA A 134 0.08 7.01 -12.02
N ILE A 135 -0.73 6.86 -13.08
CA ILE A 135 -2.16 6.53 -12.98
C ILE A 135 -2.33 5.18 -12.26
N GLY A 136 -1.51 4.18 -12.57
CA GLY A 136 -1.52 2.87 -11.91
C GLY A 136 -1.31 2.97 -10.40
N ILE A 137 -0.34 3.77 -9.95
CA ILE A 137 -0.09 4.00 -8.52
C ILE A 137 -1.25 4.74 -7.85
N ILE A 138 -1.85 5.73 -8.53
CA ILE A 138 -3.02 6.46 -8.01
C ILE A 138 -4.21 5.50 -7.83
N VAL A 139 -4.55 4.74 -8.87
CA VAL A 139 -5.66 3.77 -8.83
C VAL A 139 -5.44 2.71 -7.75
N LEU A 140 -4.20 2.23 -7.59
CA LEU A 140 -3.83 1.29 -6.53
C LEU A 140 -4.04 1.88 -5.13
N SER A 141 -3.72 3.17 -4.95
CA SER A 141 -3.90 3.88 -3.67
C SER A 141 -5.38 4.01 -3.28
N PHE A 142 -6.29 4.09 -4.26
CA PHE A 142 -7.74 4.19 -4.03
C PHE A 142 -8.48 2.84 -3.94
N ARG A 143 -7.77 1.71 -3.97
CA ARG A 143 -8.38 0.36 -3.95
C ARG A 143 -9.33 0.06 -2.77
N GLY A 144 -9.30 0.86 -1.70
CA GLY A 144 -10.13 0.70 -0.49
C GLY A 144 -11.65 0.82 -0.67
N HIS A 145 -12.16 1.08 -1.89
CA HIS A 145 -13.59 1.21 -2.16
C HIS A 145 -14.44 0.01 -1.70
N ASN A 146 -13.88 -1.20 -1.61
CA ASN A 146 -14.62 -2.38 -1.15
C ASN A 146 -15.01 -2.30 0.34
N VAL A 147 -14.22 -1.61 1.16
CA VAL A 147 -14.50 -1.43 2.59
C VAL A 147 -15.69 -0.49 2.81
N VAL A 148 -15.96 0.43 1.88
CA VAL A 148 -17.11 1.34 1.98
C VAL A 148 -18.43 0.58 1.97
N LEU A 149 -18.52 -0.49 1.17
CA LEU A 149 -19.73 -1.32 1.08
C LEU A 149 -19.93 -2.12 2.37
N GLU A 150 -18.85 -2.56 3.03
CA GLU A 150 -18.91 -3.26 4.31
C GLU A 150 -19.35 -2.32 5.46
N ILE A 151 -18.79 -1.11 5.51
CA ILE A 151 -19.15 -0.10 6.51
C ILE A 151 -20.62 0.34 6.31
N GLN A 152 -21.05 0.53 5.07
CA GLN A 152 -22.43 0.88 4.74
C GLN A 152 -23.42 -0.25 5.08
N ALA A 153 -23.05 -1.50 4.88
CA ALA A 153 -23.85 -2.65 5.29
C ALA A 153 -23.99 -2.74 6.82
N ARG A 154 -22.90 -2.49 7.56
CA ARG A 154 -22.92 -2.48 9.03
C ARG A 154 -23.74 -1.32 9.59
N TYR A 155 -23.62 -0.13 8.99
CA TYR A 155 -24.42 1.04 9.36
C TYR A 155 -25.93 0.78 9.21
N THR A 156 -26.33 0.22 8.06
CA THR A 156 -27.74 -0.13 7.80
C THR A 156 -28.26 -1.21 8.76
N THR A 157 -27.44 -2.22 9.07
CA THR A 157 -27.79 -3.27 10.04
C THR A 157 -27.92 -2.73 11.47
N PHE A 158 -27.05 -1.81 11.86
CA PHE A 158 -27.10 -1.15 13.17
C PHE A 158 -28.36 -0.27 13.31
N GLN A 159 -28.72 0.47 12.27
CA GLN A 159 -29.96 1.25 12.20
C GLN A 159 -31.20 0.35 12.28
N PHE A 160 -31.21 -0.79 11.60
CA PHE A 160 -32.31 -1.78 11.70
C PHE A 160 -32.46 -2.32 13.12
N LYS A 161 -31.36 -2.69 13.77
CA LYS A 161 -31.38 -3.20 15.15
C LYS A 161 -31.76 -2.13 16.18
N GLY A 162 -31.38 -0.88 15.93
CA GLY A 162 -31.80 0.28 16.71
C GLY A 162 -33.28 0.62 16.54
N ASN A 163 -33.84 0.44 15.34
CA ASN A 163 -35.27 0.65 15.09
C ASN A 163 -36.13 -0.48 15.67
N ILE A 164 -35.71 -1.75 15.60
CA ILE A 164 -36.43 -2.87 16.25
C ILE A 164 -36.51 -2.64 17.76
N LYS A 165 -35.38 -2.32 18.41
CA LYS A 165 -35.36 -1.97 19.85
C LYS A 165 -36.24 -0.79 20.25
N ARG A 166 -36.61 0.08 19.30
CA ARG A 166 -37.49 1.24 19.53
C ARG A 166 -38.98 0.93 19.29
N ILE A 167 -39.30 -0.19 18.65
CA ILE A 167 -40.66 -0.66 18.42
C ILE A 167 -41.10 -1.62 19.55
N ASP A 168 -40.13 -2.27 20.20
CA ASP A 168 -40.34 -3.19 21.33
C ASP A 168 -40.30 -2.49 22.72
N ALA A 169 -40.29 -1.15 22.76
CA ALA A 169 -40.26 -0.33 23.97
C ALA A 169 -41.45 0.65 23.99
#